data_AF-A0A941SDS3-F1
#
_entry.id   AF-A0A941SDS3-F1
#
_cell.length_a   1.000
_cell.length_b   1.000
_cell.length_c   1.000
_cell.angle_alpha   90.00
_cell.angle_beta   90.00
_cell.angle_gamma   90.00
#
_symmetry.space_group_name_H-M   'P 1'
#
loop_
_entity.id
_entity.type
_entity.pdbx_description
1 polymer ?
#
loop_
_entity_poly.entity_id
_entity_poly.type
_entity_poly.pdbx_seq_one_letter_code
_entity_poly.pdbx_strand_id
1 'polypeptide(L)'
;MQIINKVLLPESMSGIVSGLTLTLVNLVGFSAMAGFNGSGGLGKLAIDYGFYRYNTEVVLITVIIMIALVQIIQSVGDYVAHKIFSH
;
A
#
# COMPACT_ATOMS: atom_id res chain seq x y z
N MET A 1 9.37 32.91 -6.27
CA MET A 1 9.07 31.82 -5.31
C MET A 1 7.68 31.88 -4.67
N GLN A 2 7.00 33.04 -4.54
CA GLN A 2 5.67 33.12 -3.90
C GLN A 2 4.59 32.22 -4.53
N ILE A 3 4.60 32.07 -5.86
CA ILE A 3 3.59 31.27 -6.59
C ILE A 3 3.71 29.78 -6.27
N ILE A 4 4.95 29.26 -6.18
CA ILE A 4 5.21 27.84 -5.92
C ILE A 4 4.70 27.44 -4.52
N ASN A 5 5.02 28.25 -3.50
CA ASN A 5 4.69 27.91 -2.11
C ASN A 5 3.25 28.25 -1.72
N LYS A 6 2.64 29.28 -2.33
CA LYS A 6 1.29 29.73 -1.93
C LYS A 6 0.16 29.22 -2.82
N VAL A 7 0.45 28.74 -4.03
CA VAL A 7 -0.59 28.32 -4.99
C VAL A 7 -0.34 26.87 -5.38
N LEU A 8 0.80 26.57 -6.01
CA LEU A 8 1.05 25.23 -6.55
C LEU A 8 1.18 24.14 -5.47
N LEU A 9 1.87 24.43 -4.36
CA LEU A 9 2.02 23.48 -3.26
C LEU A 9 0.67 23.07 -2.63
N PRO A 10 -0.16 24.00 -2.10
CA PRO A 10 -1.46 23.64 -1.55
C PRO A 10 -2.40 23.01 -2.59
N GLU A 11 -2.39 23.47 -3.84
CA GLU A 11 -3.19 22.89 -4.93
C GLU A 11 -2.78 21.44 -5.26
N SER A 12 -1.47 21.13 -5.17
CA SER A 12 -0.93 19.78 -5.45
C SER A 12 -0.86 18.87 -4.22
N MET A 13 -1.15 19.36 -3.01
CA MET A 13 -1.04 18.56 -1.77
C MET A 13 -1.87 17.29 -1.82
N SER A 14 -3.10 17.37 -2.34
CA SER A 14 -3.95 16.18 -2.52
C SER A 14 -3.31 15.17 -3.47
N GLY A 15 -2.76 15.63 -4.60
CA GLY A 15 -2.04 14.77 -5.55
C GLY A 15 -0.79 14.12 -4.94
N ILE A 16 -0.06 14.85 -4.10
CA ILE A 16 1.13 14.34 -3.40
C ILE A 16 0.74 13.26 -2.38
N VAL A 17 -0.32 13.48 -1.59
CA VAL A 17 -0.81 12.49 -0.63
C VAL A 17 -1.30 11.23 -1.32
N SER A 18 -2.05 11.36 -2.41
CA SER A 18 -2.47 10.22 -3.23
C SER A 18 -1.28 9.47 -3.84
N GLY A 19 -0.27 10.20 -4.34
CA GLY A 19 0.96 9.60 -4.86
C GLY A 19 1.78 8.87 -3.80
N LEU A 20 1.86 9.41 -2.58
CA LEU A 20 2.49 8.74 -1.44
C LEU A 20 1.73 7.47 -1.04
N THR A 21 0.40 7.55 -0.97
CA THR A 21 -0.46 6.41 -0.66
C THR A 21 -0.26 5.28 -1.66
N LEU A 22 -0.26 5.60 -2.96
CA LEU A 22 -0.01 4.64 -4.02
C LEU A 22 1.40 4.02 -3.90
N THR A 23 2.40 4.82 -3.56
CA THR A 23 3.77 4.35 -3.36
C THR A 23 3.85 3.35 -2.20
N LEU A 24 3.16 3.62 -1.08
CA LEU A 24 3.07 2.71 0.05
C LEU A 24 2.38 1.39 -0.32
N VAL A 25 1.28 1.46 -1.08
CA VAL A 25 0.59 0.27 -1.60
C VAL A 25 1.51 -0.55 -2.50
N ASN A 26 2.25 0.10 -3.40
CA ASN A 26 3.24 -0.57 -4.25
C ASN A 26 4.35 -1.24 -3.43
N LEU A 27 4.79 -0.62 -2.33
CA LEU A 27 5.78 -1.21 -1.43
C LEU A 27 5.27 -2.52 -0.80
N VAL A 28 3.98 -2.58 -0.43
CA VAL A 28 3.34 -3.82 0.05
C VAL A 28 3.32 -4.86 -1.07
N GLY A 29 2.97 -4.48 -2.29
CA GLY A 29 3.04 -5.36 -3.47
C GLY A 29 4.45 -5.90 -3.74
N PHE A 30 5.47 -5.06 -3.62
CA PHE A 30 6.87 -5.47 -3.73
C PHE A 30 7.29 -6.41 -2.59
N SER A 31 6.79 -6.20 -1.36
CA SER A 31 7.01 -7.15 -0.25
C SER A 31 6.38 -8.52 -0.52
N ALA A 32 5.21 -8.56 -1.17
CA ALA A 32 4.60 -9.81 -1.60
C ALA A 32 5.45 -10.54 -2.65
N MET A 33 5.93 -9.82 -3.68
CA MET A 33 6.80 -10.38 -4.72
C MET A 33 8.20 -10.78 -4.19
N ALA A 34 8.74 -10.04 -3.22
CA ALA A 34 9.98 -10.36 -2.52
C ALA A 34 9.93 -11.73 -1.82
N GLY A 35 8.74 -12.12 -1.35
CA GLY A 35 8.51 -13.43 -0.73
C GLY A 35 8.80 -14.60 -1.67
N PHE A 36 8.47 -14.46 -2.96
CA PHE A 36 8.76 -15.46 -3.99
C PHE A 36 10.26 -15.61 -4.26
N ASN A 37 10.99 -14.48 -4.23
CA ASN A 37 12.44 -14.45 -4.50
C ASN A 37 13.29 -14.77 -3.25
N GLY A 38 12.68 -15.24 -2.15
CA GLY A 38 13.38 -15.63 -0.93
C GLY A 38 13.82 -14.46 -0.03
N SER A 39 13.55 -13.21 -0.42
CA SER A 39 13.95 -11.98 0.29
C SER A 39 13.11 -11.71 1.55
N GLY A 40 12.07 -12.51 1.82
CA GLY A 40 11.15 -12.28 2.94
C GLY A 40 9.94 -11.44 2.56
N GLY A 41 9.15 -11.04 3.56
CA GLY A 41 7.91 -10.27 3.36
C GLY A 41 6.65 -11.12 3.46
N LEU A 42 5.48 -10.47 3.31
CA LEU A 42 4.17 -11.10 3.51
C LEU A 42 3.91 -12.25 2.52
N GLY A 43 4.48 -12.17 1.31
CA GLY A 43 4.39 -13.24 0.32
C GLY A 43 5.13 -14.51 0.71
N LYS A 44 6.14 -14.41 1.59
CA LYS A 44 6.90 -15.58 2.06
C LYS A 44 6.00 -16.53 2.86
N LEU A 45 5.07 -16.01 3.66
CA LEU A 45 4.13 -16.83 4.42
C LEU A 45 3.20 -17.62 3.48
N ALA A 46 2.69 -16.98 2.43
CA ALA A 46 1.86 -17.63 1.42
C ALA A 46 2.62 -18.73 0.67
N ILE A 47 3.89 -18.50 0.36
CA ILE A 47 4.76 -19.45 -0.35
C ILE A 47 5.13 -20.64 0.55
N ASP A 48 5.71 -20.36 1.72
CA ASP A 48 6.31 -21.36 2.61
C ASP A 48 5.26 -22.26 3.28
N TYR A 49 4.11 -21.68 3.67
CA TYR A 49 3.08 -22.41 4.41
C TYR A 49 1.85 -22.76 3.56
N GLY A 50 1.62 -22.04 2.47
CA GLY A 50 0.50 -22.27 1.57
C GLY A 50 0.91 -23.06 0.32
N PHE A 51 1.62 -22.39 -0.59
CA PHE A 51 1.91 -22.90 -1.92
C PHE A 51 2.73 -24.20 -1.91
N TYR A 52 3.88 -24.23 -1.22
CA TYR A 52 4.72 -25.42 -1.18
C TYR A 52 4.08 -26.61 -0.46
N ARG A 53 3.09 -26.37 0.40
CA ARG A 53 2.35 -27.40 1.13
C ARG A 53 1.00 -27.73 0.50
N TYR A 54 0.69 -27.14 -0.67
CA TYR A 54 -0.63 -27.21 -1.32
C TYR A 54 -1.79 -26.86 -0.39
N ASN A 55 -1.55 -26.01 0.61
CA ASN A 55 -2.57 -25.55 1.55
C ASN A 55 -3.20 -24.25 1.02
N THR A 56 -4.28 -24.42 0.26
CA THR A 56 -5.03 -23.31 -0.35
C THR A 56 -5.65 -22.39 0.70
N GLU A 57 -6.05 -22.90 1.87
CA GLU A 57 -6.61 -22.09 2.95
C GLU A 57 -5.60 -21.06 3.45
N VAL A 58 -4.34 -21.47 3.65
CA VAL A 58 -3.27 -20.57 4.08
C VAL A 58 -2.96 -19.53 3.01
N VAL A 59 -2.90 -19.91 1.73
CA VAL A 59 -2.74 -18.94 0.64
C VAL A 59 -3.86 -17.90 0.66
N LEU A 60 -5.11 -18.35 0.80
CA LEU A 60 -6.28 -17.48 0.82
C LEU A 60 -6.25 -16.49 2.00
N ILE A 61 -5.95 -16.98 3.21
CA ILE A 61 -5.81 -16.15 4.41
C ILE A 61 -4.73 -15.09 4.19
N THR A 62 -3.59 -15.46 3.62
CA THR A 62 -2.49 -14.52 3.39
C THR A 62 -2.87 -13.44 2.38
N VAL A 63 -3.60 -13.79 1.32
CA VAL A 63 -4.14 -12.83 0.34
C VAL A 63 -5.14 -11.88 0.99
N ILE A 64 -6.05 -12.38 1.82
CA ILE A 64 -7.02 -11.56 2.56
C ILE A 64 -6.30 -10.55 3.47
N ILE A 65 -5.27 -10.98 4.19
CA ILE A 65 -4.46 -10.08 5.03
C ILE A 65 -3.80 -8.99 4.18
N MET A 66 -3.26 -9.36 3.00
CA MET A 66 -2.64 -8.41 2.08
C MET A 66 -3.65 -7.35 1.60
N ILE A 67 -4.85 -7.79 1.19
CA ILE A 67 -5.94 -6.91 0.76
C ILE A 67 -6.34 -5.98 1.91
N ALA A 68 -6.53 -6.51 3.12
CA ALA A 68 -6.86 -5.71 4.29
C ALA A 68 -5.81 -4.62 4.58
N LEU A 69 -4.53 -4.96 4.48
CA LEU A 69 -3.43 -3.99 4.63
C LEU A 69 -3.48 -2.88 3.58
N VAL A 70 -3.66 -3.24 2.31
CA VAL A 70 -3.78 -2.27 1.22
C VAL A 70 -4.98 -1.35 1.43
N GLN A 71 -6.12 -1.92 1.82
CA GLN A 71 -7.34 -1.17 2.11
C GLN A 71 -7.17 -0.19 3.28
N ILE A 72 -6.46 -0.59 4.34
CA ILE A 72 -6.13 0.31 5.46
C ILE A 72 -5.28 1.47 4.98
N ILE A 73 -4.21 1.20 4.20
CA ILE A 73 -3.32 2.24 3.68
C ILE A 73 -4.09 3.21 2.77
N GLN A 74 -4.91 2.67 1.85
CA GLN A 74 -5.75 3.49 0.97
C GLN A 74 -6.75 4.33 1.74
N SER A 75 -7.49 3.73 2.67
CA SER A 75 -8.48 4.43 3.49
C SER A 75 -7.85 5.56 4.31
N VAL A 76 -6.67 5.34 4.88
CA VAL A 76 -5.92 6.37 5.61
C VAL A 76 -5.44 7.46 4.66
N GLY A 77 -4.89 7.09 3.51
CA GLY A 77 -4.46 8.04 2.48
C GLY A 77 -5.58 8.94 1.98
N ASP A 78 -6.73 8.33 1.65
CA ASP A 78 -7.93 9.03 1.19
C ASP A 78 -8.51 9.94 2.27
N TYR A 79 -8.52 9.49 3.52
CA TYR A 79 -8.95 10.31 4.66
C TYR A 79 -8.04 11.53 4.85
N VAL A 80 -6.72 11.35 4.79
CA VAL A 80 -5.76 12.44 4.91
C VAL A 80 -5.90 13.41 3.73
N ALA A 81 -6.03 12.90 2.51
CA ALA A 81 -6.23 13.72 1.32
C ALA A 81 -7.52 14.57 1.41
N HIS A 82 -8.63 13.97 1.83
CA HIS A 82 -9.90 14.68 2.03
C HIS A 82 -9.82 15.73 3.14
N LYS A 83 -9.14 15.41 4.24
CA LYS A 83 -9.00 16.34 5.37
C LYS A 83 -8.16 17.58 5.00
N ILE A 84 -7.16 17.42 4.14
CA ILE A 84 -6.33 18.53 3.66
C ILE A 84 -7.11 19.42 2.68
N PHE A 85 -8.06 18.87 1.92
CA PHE A 85 -8.85 19.62 0.95
C PHE A 85 -10.10 20.32 1.54
N SER A 86 -10.54 19.90 2.73
CA SER A 86 -11.70 20.51 3.41
C SER A 86 -11.38 21.83 4.13
N HIS A 87 -10.17 22.38 3.98
CA HIS A 87 -9.75 23.65 4.59
C HIS A 87 -9.05 24.54 3.56
#